data_AF-A0A452ZQ71-F1
#
_entry.id   AF-A0A452ZQ71-F1
#
_cell.length_a   1.000
_cell.length_b   1.000
_cell.length_c   1.000
_cell.angle_alpha   90.00
_cell.angle_beta   90.00
_cell.angle_gamma   90.00
#
_symmetry.space_group_name_H-M   'P 1'
#
loop_
_entity.id
_entity.type
_entity.pdbx_description
1 polymer ?
#
loop_
_entity_poly.entity_id
_entity_poly.type
_entity_poly.pdbx_seq_one_letter_code
_entity_poly.pdbx_strand_id
1 'polypeptide(L)'
;MPYCEVDRYQAGDKWEGVRLFYRRYGRGATKVLLVIGLAGTHDSWGPQIRGLTGSMEPADGGDVPEPAARTDEEAAAPATATAPEEEDVGEGIEVCCFDNRGVGRSTIPPHKSYYS
;
A
#
# COMPACT_ATOMS: atom_id res chain seq x y z
N MET A 1 -0.94 -5.86 -3.64
CA MET A 1 0.22 -4.95 -3.83
C MET A 1 0.22 -3.89 -2.74
N PRO A 2 1.20 -3.83 -1.82
CA PRO A 2 1.20 -2.86 -0.73
C PRO A 2 1.94 -1.55 -1.08
N TYR A 3 1.88 -1.08 -2.33
CA TYR A 3 2.56 0.16 -2.76
C TYR A 3 1.67 1.06 -3.60
N CYS A 4 1.75 2.36 -3.35
CA CYS A 4 1.12 3.42 -4.15
C CYS A 4 2.20 4.32 -4.75
N GLU A 5 2.30 4.42 -6.08
CA GLU A 5 3.19 5.37 -6.75
C GLU A 5 2.58 6.77 -6.70
N VAL A 6 3.31 7.74 -6.15
CA VAL A 6 2.83 9.11 -5.92
C VAL A 6 3.59 10.16 -6.71
N ASP A 7 4.75 9.82 -7.26
CA ASP A 7 5.62 10.74 -7.98
C ASP A 7 6.69 9.98 -8.78
N ARG A 8 7.46 10.68 -9.62
CA ARG A 8 8.64 10.16 -10.33
C ARG A 8 9.77 11.18 -10.33
N TYR A 9 11.01 10.71 -10.24
CA TYR A 9 12.18 11.56 -10.37
C TYR A 9 13.15 11.03 -11.44
N GLN A 10 13.88 11.95 -12.06
CA GLN A 10 14.90 11.59 -13.03
C GLN A 10 16.17 11.12 -12.31
N ALA A 11 16.63 9.93 -12.65
CA ALA A 11 17.85 9.29 -12.18
C ALA A 11 18.74 8.95 -13.39
N GLY A 12 19.52 9.93 -13.84
CA GLY A 12 20.28 9.84 -15.09
C GLY A 12 19.33 9.82 -16.30
N ASP A 13 19.42 8.77 -17.11
CA ASP A 13 18.57 8.57 -18.30
C ASP A 13 17.25 7.85 -17.99
N LYS A 14 17.02 7.49 -16.72
CA LYS A 14 15.82 6.77 -16.28
C LYS A 14 14.94 7.62 -15.38
N TRP A 15 13.66 7.27 -15.31
CA TRP A 15 12.72 7.80 -14.32
C TRP A 15 12.43 6.72 -13.27
N GLU A 16 12.63 7.06 -12.01
CA GLU A 16 12.40 6.17 -10.86
C GLU A 16 11.14 6.61 -10.11
N GLY A 17 10.31 5.64 -9.70
CA GLY A 17 9.05 5.89 -9.01
C GLY A 17 9.23 6.16 -7.51
N VAL A 18 8.55 7.19 -7.01
CA VAL A 18 8.36 7.39 -5.57
C VAL A 18 7.12 6.62 -5.14
N ARG A 19 7.33 5.57 -4.36
CA ARG A 19 6.28 4.65 -3.92
C ARG A 19 6.13 4.70 -2.41
N LEU A 20 4.89 4.81 -1.94
CA LEU A 20 4.55 4.71 -0.54
C LEU A 20 4.12 3.27 -0.23
N PHE A 21 4.80 2.64 0.72
CA PHE A 21 4.34 1.37 1.28
C PHE A 21 3.10 1.63 2.14
N TYR A 22 2.02 0.91 1.89
CA TYR A 22 0.82 0.97 2.70
C TYR A 22 0.33 -0.42 3.08
N ARG A 23 -0.45 -0.49 4.14
CA ARG A 23 -1.07 -1.72 4.61
C ARG A 23 -2.47 -1.46 5.11
N ARG A 24 -3.38 -2.40 4.82
CA ARG A 24 -4.78 -2.34 5.22
C ARG A 24 -5.09 -3.42 6.25
N TYR A 25 -6.02 -3.11 7.14
CA TYR A 25 -6.47 -3.98 8.22
C TYR A 25 -7.98 -3.87 8.38
N GLY A 26 -8.61 -4.98 8.75
CA GLY A 26 -10.06 -5.04 8.87
C GLY A 26 -10.77 -4.87 7.52
N ARG A 27 -12.10 -4.82 7.57
CA ARG A 27 -13.00 -4.58 6.45
C ARG A 27 -14.24 -3.87 6.99
N GLY A 28 -14.85 -3.03 6.15
CA GLY A 28 -16.16 -2.42 6.43
C GLY A 28 -16.28 -1.00 5.89
N ALA A 29 -17.45 -0.39 6.12
CA ALA A 29 -17.85 0.84 5.46
C ALA A 29 -17.08 2.07 5.97
N THR A 30 -16.66 2.05 7.23
CA THR A 30 -15.90 3.16 7.82
C THR A 30 -14.44 3.03 7.42
N LYS A 31 -13.91 4.02 6.68
CA LYS A 31 -12.51 4.06 6.26
C LYS A 31 -11.72 5.00 7.16
N VAL A 32 -10.61 4.53 7.72
CA VAL A 32 -9.71 5.30 8.59
C VAL A 32 -8.30 5.29 7.99
N LEU A 33 -7.70 6.47 7.83
CA LEU A 33 -6.31 6.62 7.39
C LEU A 33 -5.45 7.08 8.57
N LEU A 34 -4.40 6.32 8.90
CA LEU A 34 -3.44 6.66 9.95
C LEU A 34 -2.14 7.16 9.33
N VAL A 35 -1.82 8.43 9.59
CA VAL A 35 -0.60 9.11 9.09
C VAL A 35 0.41 9.21 10.22
N ILE A 36 1.55 8.53 10.08
CA ILE A 36 2.58 8.49 11.11
C ILE A 36 3.32 9.83 11.25
N GLY A 37 3.72 10.15 12.49
CA GLY A 37 4.56 11.29 12.79
C GLY A 37 6.02 11.12 12.35
N LEU A 38 6.86 12.07 12.75
CA LEU A 38 8.28 12.11 12.40
C LEU A 38 9.00 10.80 12.76
N ALA A 39 9.74 10.24 11.78
CA ALA A 39 10.60 9.06 11.92
C ALA A 39 9.92 7.75 12.38
N GLY A 40 8.59 7.69 12.45
CA GLY A 40 7.87 6.44 12.71
C GLY A 40 7.52 5.68 11.42
N THR A 41 7.28 4.38 11.56
CA THR A 41 6.72 3.52 10.52
C THR A 41 5.27 3.12 10.84
N HIS A 42 4.57 2.57 9.84
CA HIS A 42 3.21 2.05 9.95
C HIS A 42 3.02 1.04 11.11
N ASP A 43 4.07 0.29 11.48
CA ASP A 43 4.06 -0.67 12.60
C ASP A 43 3.76 0.01 13.95
N SER A 44 4.03 1.31 14.08
CA SER A 44 3.78 2.08 15.30
C SER A 44 2.29 2.20 15.65
N TRP A 45 1.40 1.95 14.69
CA TRP A 45 -0.05 2.01 14.86
C TRP A 45 -0.68 0.73 15.39
N GLY A 46 0.11 -0.30 15.73
CA GLY A 46 -0.40 -1.60 16.16
C GLY A 46 -1.50 -1.57 17.22
N PRO A 47 -1.34 -0.82 18.34
CA PRO A 47 -2.40 -0.71 19.34
C PRO A 47 -3.70 -0.09 18.81
N GLN A 48 -3.61 0.94 17.98
CA GLN A 48 -4.77 1.64 17.40
C GLN A 48 -5.48 0.78 16.37
N ILE A 49 -4.72 0.09 15.51
CA ILE A 49 -5.26 -0.86 14.52
C ILE A 49 -6.03 -1.96 15.25
N ARG A 50 -5.42 -2.63 16.23
CA ARG A 50 -6.08 -3.68 17.02
C ARG A 50 -7.36 -3.16 17.70
N GLY A 51 -7.34 -1.95 18.23
CA GLY A 51 -8.51 -1.33 18.85
C GLY A 51 -9.65 -1.04 17.87
N LEU A 52 -9.33 -0.67 16.62
CA LEU A 52 -10.32 -0.31 15.60
C LEU A 52 -10.87 -1.52 14.85
N THR A 53 -10.03 -2.51 14.55
CA THR A 53 -10.39 -3.64 13.66
C THR A 53 -10.53 -4.97 14.40
N GLY A 54 -10.09 -5.04 15.65
CA GLY A 54 -10.03 -6.27 16.43
C GLY A 54 -8.89 -7.22 16.05
N SER A 55 -8.13 -6.93 14.99
CA SER A 55 -7.08 -7.80 14.44
C SER A 55 -5.84 -7.01 13.99
N MET A 56 -4.69 -7.69 13.97
CA MET A 56 -3.46 -7.19 13.35
C MET A 56 -3.10 -7.96 12.07
N GLU A 57 -4.02 -8.76 11.55
CA GLU A 57 -3.83 -9.46 10.28
C GLU A 57 -4.06 -8.48 9.11
N PRO A 58 -3.11 -8.38 8.17
CA PRO A 58 -3.27 -7.55 6.98
C PRO A 58 -4.43 -8.06 6.11
N ALA A 59 -5.28 -7.15 5.64
CA ALA A 59 -6.44 -7.46 4.79
C ALA A 59 -6.05 -7.95 3.38
N ASP A 60 -4.86 -7.58 2.90
CA ASP A 60 -4.36 -7.86 1.55
C ASP A 60 -3.60 -9.19 1.41
N GLY A 61 -3.56 -10.01 2.47
CA GLY A 61 -2.60 -11.11 2.59
C GLY A 61 -1.20 -10.60 2.91
N GLY A 62 -0.33 -11.49 3.42
CA GLY A 62 1.02 -11.12 3.86
C GLY A 62 1.91 -10.56 2.75
N ASP A 63 3.17 -10.26 3.09
CA ASP A 63 4.21 -9.73 2.19
C ASP A 63 4.68 -10.76 1.15
N VAL A 64 3.77 -11.44 0.44
CA VAL A 64 4.14 -12.28 -0.69
C VAL A 64 4.58 -11.35 -1.81
N PRO A 65 5.85 -11.40 -2.25
CA PRO A 65 6.30 -10.58 -3.35
C PRO A 65 5.49 -10.97 -4.59
N GLU A 66 4.89 -9.97 -5.20
CA GLU A 66 4.27 -10.12 -6.52
C GLU A 66 5.36 -10.61 -7.49
N PRO A 67 5.13 -11.67 -8.29
CA PRO A 67 6.09 -12.04 -9.31
C PRO A 67 6.25 -10.83 -10.24
N ALA A 68 7.51 -10.38 -10.40
CA ALA A 68 7.85 -9.28 -11.29
C ALA A 68 7.11 -9.45 -12.62
N ALA A 69 6.38 -8.41 -13.03
CA ALA A 69 5.65 -8.37 -14.29
C ALA A 69 6.58 -8.88 -15.41
N ARG A 70 6.23 -10.05 -15.97
CA ARG A 70 6.91 -10.57 -17.15
C ARG A 70 6.59 -9.62 -18.29
N THR A 71 7.56 -8.83 -18.70
CA THR A 71 7.56 -8.26 -20.05
C THR A 71 7.80 -9.41 -21.01
N ASP A 72 6.74 -9.93 -21.59
CA ASP A 72 6.78 -10.41 -22.97
C ASP A 72 5.36 -10.41 -23.55
N GLU A 73 5.25 -9.72 -24.67
CA GLU A 73 4.08 -9.55 -25.50
C GLU A 73 3.84 -10.83 -26.30
N GLU A 74 2.86 -11.66 -25.92
CA GLU A 74 2.18 -12.53 -26.89
C GLU A 74 0.77 -12.92 -26.41
N ALA A 75 -0.19 -12.75 -27.32
CA ALA A 75 -1.63 -12.82 -27.07
C ALA A 75 -2.15 -14.27 -26.94
N ALA A 76 -2.98 -14.56 -25.91
CA ALA A 76 -4.11 -15.50 -26.01
C ALA A 76 -5.09 -15.45 -24.82
N ALA A 77 -6.37 -15.27 -25.18
CA ALA A 77 -7.63 -15.67 -24.52
C ALA A 77 -8.11 -14.96 -23.22
N PRO A 78 -9.42 -14.60 -23.14
CA PRO A 78 -9.98 -13.93 -21.97
C PRO A 78 -10.23 -14.96 -20.88
N ALA A 79 -9.42 -14.93 -19.82
CA ALA A 79 -9.81 -15.54 -18.56
C ALA A 79 -11.00 -14.73 -18.02
N THR A 80 -12.13 -15.43 -17.83
CA THR A 80 -13.38 -14.95 -17.26
C THR A 80 -13.12 -13.96 -16.12
N ALA A 81 -13.53 -12.71 -16.32
CA ALA A 81 -13.62 -11.72 -15.27
C ALA A 81 -14.68 -12.21 -14.28
N THR A 82 -14.26 -12.86 -13.21
CA THR A 82 -15.07 -12.99 -12.01
C THR A 82 -15.32 -11.54 -11.57
N ALA A 83 -16.57 -11.09 -11.69
CA ALA A 83 -16.97 -9.81 -11.15
C ALA A 83 -16.51 -9.75 -9.69
N PRO A 84 -16.02 -8.60 -9.18
CA PRO A 84 -15.87 -8.46 -7.75
C PRO A 84 -17.26 -8.72 -7.19
N GLU A 85 -17.39 -9.76 -6.36
CA GLU A 85 -18.56 -9.89 -5.51
C GLU A 85 -18.65 -8.55 -4.79
N GLU A 86 -19.78 -7.85 -4.93
CA GLU A 86 -20.08 -6.72 -4.07
C GLU A 86 -20.19 -7.30 -2.66
N GLU A 87 -19.04 -7.44 -2.01
CA GLU A 87 -18.97 -7.88 -0.63
C GLU A 87 -19.80 -6.89 0.17
N ASP A 88 -20.81 -7.41 0.87
CA ASP A 88 -21.59 -6.67 1.84
C ASP A 88 -20.62 -5.89 2.73
N VAL A 89 -20.51 -4.58 2.47
CA VAL A 89 -19.59 -3.70 3.16
C VAL A 89 -20.21 -3.43 4.52
N GLY A 90 -20.17 -4.44 5.38
CA GLY A 90 -20.79 -4.42 6.70
C GLY A 90 -20.27 -3.27 7.57
N GLU A 91 -20.86 -3.12 8.75
CA GLU A 91 -20.66 -2.03 9.72
C GLU A 91 -19.20 -1.87 10.26
N GLY A 92 -18.25 -2.68 9.77
CA GLY A 92 -16.87 -2.68 10.25
C GLY A 92 -16.02 -1.45 9.87
N ILE A 93 -14.80 -1.45 10.40
CA ILE A 93 -13.78 -0.43 10.13
C ILE A 93 -12.66 -1.04 9.29
N GLU A 94 -12.33 -0.39 8.19
CA GLU A 94 -11.12 -0.64 7.43
C GLU A 94 -10.10 0.46 7.73
N VAL A 95 -8.93 0.06 8.23
CA VAL A 95 -7.82 0.95 8.55
C VAL A 95 -6.75 0.80 7.47
N CYS A 96 -6.30 1.93 6.92
CA CYS A 96 -5.11 2.02 6.08
C CYS A 96 -4.04 2.82 6.82
N CYS A 97 -2.80 2.35 6.81
CA CYS A 97 -1.64 3.08 7.27
C CYS A 97 -0.51 2.95 6.26
N PHE A 98 0.40 3.93 6.22
CA PHE A 98 1.50 3.94 5.27
C PHE A 98 2.77 4.50 5.90
N ASP A 99 3.91 4.14 5.32
CA ASP A 99 5.20 4.72 5.65
C ASP A 99 5.38 6.03 4.86
N ASN A 100 5.75 7.12 5.53
CA ASN A 100 6.05 8.38 4.86
C ASN A 100 7.23 8.22 3.88
N ARG A 101 7.28 9.04 2.82
CA ARG A 101 8.44 9.16 1.91
C ARG A 101 9.73 9.30 2.74
N GLY A 102 10.76 8.51 2.45
CA GLY A 102 12.03 8.53 3.17
C GLY A 102 12.09 7.71 4.46
N VAL A 103 11.02 7.00 4.84
CA VAL A 103 10.96 6.21 6.07
C VAL A 103 10.42 4.80 5.76
N GLY A 104 10.83 3.82 6.56
CA GLY A 104 10.30 2.45 6.51
C GLY A 104 10.53 1.78 5.17
N ARG A 105 9.47 1.26 4.57
CA ARG A 105 9.48 0.52 3.30
C ARG A 105 9.17 1.40 2.08
N SER A 106 8.81 2.66 2.29
CA SER A 106 8.59 3.62 1.21
C SER A 106 9.90 4.02 0.52
N THR A 107 9.81 4.55 -0.69
CA THR A 107 10.98 5.06 -1.42
C THR A 107 11.70 6.11 -0.57
N ILE A 108 13.05 6.03 -0.56
CA ILE A 108 13.93 7.05 0.00
C ILE A 108 14.54 7.86 -1.16
N PRO A 109 13.96 9.03 -1.50
CA PRO A 109 14.53 9.86 -2.55
C PRO A 109 15.97 10.27 -2.26
N PRO A 110 16.84 10.33 -3.29
CA PRO A 110 18.27 10.63 -3.12
C PRO A 110 18.56 12.11 -2.81
N HIS A 111 17.62 13.01 -3.09
CA HIS A 111 17.78 14.45 -2.92
C HIS A 111 16.64 15.05 -2.10
N LYS A 112 16.98 16.03 -1.25
CA LYS A 112 16.02 16.72 -0.39
C LYS A 112 14.94 17.48 -1.15
N SER A 113 15.22 17.91 -2.38
CA SER A 113 14.25 18.56 -3.27
C SER A 113 13.06 17.68 -3.62
N TYR A 114 13.19 16.36 -3.47
CA TYR A 114 12.09 15.42 -3.69
C TYR A 114 11.24 15.18 -2.44
N TYR A 115 11.27 16.06 -1.44
CA TYR A 115 10.39 15.99 -0.27
C TYR A 115 9.44 17.20 -0.16
N SER A 116 9.53 18.11 -1.13
CA SER A 116 8.77 19.38 -1.21
C SER A 116 7.94 19.43 -2.47
#